data_AF-A0A7Y2C8V9-F1
#
_entry.id   AF-A0A7Y2C8V9-F1
#
_cell.length_a   1.000
_cell.length_b   1.000
_cell.length_c   1.000
_cell.angle_alpha   90.00
_cell.angle_beta   90.00
_cell.angle_gamma   90.00
#
_symmetry.space_group_name_H-M   'P 1'
#
loop_
_entity.id
_entity.type
_entity.pdbx_description
1 polymer ?
#
loop_
_entity_poly.entity_id
_entity_poly.type
_entity_poly.pdbx_seq_one_letter_code
_entity_poly.pdbx_strand_id
1 'polypeptide(L)'
;MNLQTSGMEFASEMVIKATLLEMKIAEVPTTLSPDGRSRPPHLRSWRDGWRHLRFMLLFSPTWLFLFPGILLVLIGLLVGARLAFEPIAIGGVNFDVQSLLFMSAAVIVGFQSIVFAVFTKVFAFTEGLLPSGSRIVKWTNIVSLEAGLVVGFILLMAGLAGTSYSLMYWADSSFGSLDTSITLRFVVPSVTAIVLGFQVILSSFFLSILGLGRASQTVTADASTGKELAPSVRLQPTG
;
A
#
# COMPACT_ATOMS: atom_id res chain seq x y z
N MET A 1 -27.21 -7.75 5.23
CA MET A 1 -26.11 -7.12 6.00
C MET A 1 -25.08 -8.12 6.55
N ASN A 2 -25.42 -9.39 6.86
CA ASN A 2 -24.49 -10.43 7.37
C ASN A 2 -23.40 -9.87 8.31
N LEU A 3 -23.83 -9.29 9.43
CA LEU A 3 -22.95 -8.63 10.41
C LEU A 3 -22.16 -9.71 11.17
N GLN A 4 -20.84 -9.54 11.31
CA GLN A 4 -19.97 -10.56 11.88
C GLN A 4 -19.33 -10.15 13.21
N THR A 5 -19.28 -8.85 13.53
CA THR A 5 -18.72 -8.38 14.78
C THR A 5 -19.73 -8.52 15.93
N SER A 6 -19.29 -9.01 17.09
CA SER A 6 -20.13 -9.22 18.28
C SER A 6 -19.86 -8.22 19.42
N GLY A 7 -18.90 -7.31 19.23
CA GLY A 7 -18.48 -6.31 20.22
C GLY A 7 -19.02 -4.91 19.92
N MET A 8 -18.40 -3.89 20.54
CA MET A 8 -18.71 -2.46 20.27
C MET A 8 -18.60 -2.06 18.80
N GLU A 9 -17.83 -2.82 18.01
CA GLU A 9 -17.64 -2.60 16.58
C GLU A 9 -18.89 -2.91 15.75
N PHE A 10 -19.89 -3.58 16.33
CA PHE A 10 -21.16 -3.89 15.67
C PHE A 10 -21.87 -2.64 15.16
N ALA A 11 -21.93 -1.59 15.97
CA ALA A 11 -22.59 -0.34 15.58
C ALA A 11 -21.90 0.29 14.36
N SER A 12 -20.57 0.29 14.35
CA SER A 12 -19.78 0.82 13.26
C SER A 12 -19.84 -0.07 12.02
N GLU A 13 -19.81 -1.40 12.17
CA GLU A 13 -20.02 -2.34 11.07
C GLU A 13 -21.38 -2.13 10.42
N MET A 14 -22.43 -1.94 11.23
CA MET A 14 -23.78 -1.70 10.74
C MET A 14 -23.86 -0.40 9.93
N VAL A 15 -23.33 0.72 10.44
CA VAL A 15 -23.34 2.01 9.72
C VAL A 15 -22.51 1.93 8.45
N ILE A 16 -21.31 1.34 8.52
CA ILE A 16 -20.42 1.21 7.36
C ILE A 16 -21.08 0.32 6.29
N LYS A 17 -21.58 -0.86 6.64
CA LYS A 17 -22.25 -1.75 5.68
C LYS A 17 -23.54 -1.15 5.13
N ALA A 18 -24.34 -0.46 5.95
CA ALA A 18 -25.53 0.24 5.47
C ALA A 18 -25.16 1.31 4.43
N THR A 19 -24.07 2.05 4.65
CA THR A 19 -23.56 3.04 3.70
C THR A 19 -23.01 2.38 2.43
N LEU A 20 -22.24 1.30 2.57
CA LEU A 20 -21.66 0.56 1.44
C LEU A 20 -22.73 -0.15 0.59
N LEU A 21 -23.85 -0.54 1.19
CA LEU A 21 -25.00 -1.15 0.53
C LEU A 21 -26.02 -0.11 0.05
N GLU A 22 -25.68 1.19 0.09
CA GLU A 22 -26.54 2.30 -0.34
C GLU A 22 -27.94 2.29 0.31
N MET A 23 -28.01 1.86 1.57
CA MET A 23 -29.27 1.78 2.31
C MET A 23 -29.73 3.16 2.76
N LYS A 24 -31.05 3.34 2.92
CA LYS A 24 -31.61 4.57 3.48
C LYS A 24 -31.27 4.68 4.96
N ILE A 25 -30.50 5.71 5.31
CA ILE A 25 -30.15 6.05 6.69
C ILE A 25 -30.90 7.32 7.08
N ALA A 26 -31.54 7.32 8.24
CA ALA A 26 -32.21 8.48 8.81
C ALA A 26 -31.73 8.67 10.25
N GLU A 27 -31.49 9.92 10.64
CA GLU A 27 -31.12 10.29 12.01
C GLU A 27 -32.36 10.75 12.77
N VAL A 28 -32.56 10.22 13.98
CA VAL A 28 -33.63 10.66 14.88
C VAL A 28 -32.98 11.35 16.08
N PRO A 29 -33.29 12.63 16.35
CA PRO A 29 -32.74 13.33 17.49
C PRO A 29 -33.09 12.60 18.80
N THR A 30 -32.07 12.35 19.63
CA THR A 30 -32.23 11.75 20.95
C THR A 30 -31.43 12.54 21.99
N THR A 31 -32.00 12.71 23.18
CA THR A 31 -31.31 13.36 24.30
C THR A 31 -30.47 12.32 25.03
N LEU A 32 -29.16 12.56 25.16
CA LEU A 32 -28.27 11.69 25.94
C LEU A 32 -28.47 11.97 27.43
N SER A 33 -29.16 11.08 28.13
CA SER A 33 -29.32 11.16 29.58
C SER A 33 -28.03 10.74 30.30
N PRO A 34 -27.71 11.33 31.47
CA PRO A 34 -26.58 10.91 32.29
C PRO A 34 -26.63 9.42 32.60
N ASP A 35 -25.51 8.74 32.42
CA ASP A 35 -25.39 7.32 32.73
C ASP A 35 -25.48 7.13 34.24
N GLY A 36 -26.60 6.58 34.74
CA GLY A 36 -26.89 6.42 36.18
C GLY A 36 -26.06 5.33 36.88
N ARG A 37 -24.86 5.04 36.38
CA ARG A 37 -24.00 3.96 36.87
C ARG A 37 -23.20 4.43 38.08
N SER A 38 -23.19 3.62 39.13
CA SER A 38 -22.40 3.83 40.35
C SER A 38 -21.00 3.21 40.30
N ARG A 39 -20.66 2.49 39.22
CA ARG A 39 -19.39 1.77 39.06
C ARG A 39 -18.52 2.40 37.96
N PRO A 40 -17.18 2.33 38.09
CA PRO A 40 -16.28 2.84 37.07
C PRO A 40 -16.50 2.13 35.72
N PRO A 41 -16.18 2.81 34.60
CA PRO A 41 -16.35 2.25 33.27
C PRO A 41 -15.58 0.93 33.12
N HIS A 42 -16.24 -0.08 32.57
CA HIS A 42 -15.61 -1.38 32.26
C HIS A 42 -14.77 -1.35 30.98
N LEU A 43 -14.72 -0.19 30.31
CA LEU A 43 -14.01 0.02 29.05
C LEU A 43 -12.54 0.30 29.31
N ARG A 44 -11.68 -0.40 28.58
CA ARG A 44 -10.24 -0.15 28.58
C ARG A 44 -9.95 0.76 27.41
N SER A 45 -9.95 2.07 27.67
CA SER A 45 -9.82 3.14 26.67
C SER A 45 -8.77 2.85 25.59
N TRP A 46 -7.58 2.37 25.98
CA TRP A 46 -6.51 2.07 25.04
C TRP A 46 -6.73 0.79 24.22
N ARG A 47 -7.06 -0.34 24.86
CA ARG A 47 -7.25 -1.63 24.17
C ARG A 47 -8.46 -1.60 23.26
N ASP A 48 -9.56 -1.03 23.74
CA ASP A 48 -10.80 -0.93 23.00
C ASP A 48 -10.70 0.12 21.89
N GLY A 49 -10.01 1.24 22.15
CA GLY A 49 -9.69 2.24 21.13
C GLY A 49 -8.81 1.67 20.01
N TRP A 50 -7.81 0.86 20.32
CA TRP A 50 -6.97 0.20 19.30
C TRP A 50 -7.75 -0.81 18.46
N ARG A 51 -8.64 -1.61 19.09
CA ARG A 51 -9.50 -2.57 18.37
C ARG A 51 -10.40 -1.84 17.38
N HIS A 52 -11.00 -0.74 17.84
CA HIS A 52 -11.87 0.08 17.01
C HIS A 52 -11.13 0.88 15.94
N LEU A 53 -9.93 1.39 16.22
CA LEU A 53 -9.06 2.03 15.24
C LEU A 53 -8.67 1.02 14.15
N ARG A 54 -8.23 -0.18 14.53
CA ARG A 54 -7.92 -1.25 13.57
C ARG A 54 -9.11 -1.56 12.66
N PHE A 55 -10.32 -1.60 13.21
CA PHE A 55 -11.55 -1.76 12.45
C PHE A 55 -11.76 -0.60 11.46
N MET A 56 -11.65 0.66 11.92
CA MET A 56 -11.72 1.84 11.04
C MET A 56 -10.64 1.85 9.96
N LEU A 57 -9.42 1.40 10.26
CA LEU A 57 -8.31 1.32 9.30
C LEU A 57 -8.54 0.26 8.23
N LEU A 58 -9.24 -0.82 8.57
CA LEU A 58 -9.68 -1.81 7.60
C LEU A 58 -10.65 -1.20 6.57
N PHE A 59 -11.48 -0.23 7.01
CA PHE A 59 -12.47 0.44 6.18
C PHE A 59 -12.03 1.78 5.55
N SER A 60 -10.95 2.42 6.04
CA SER A 60 -10.38 3.66 5.49
C SER A 60 -8.85 3.62 5.28
N PRO A 61 -8.31 2.63 4.54
CA PRO A 61 -6.87 2.52 4.30
C PRO A 61 -6.31 3.64 3.41
N THR A 62 -7.16 4.34 2.65
CA THR A 62 -6.76 5.46 1.78
C THR A 62 -6.21 6.65 2.53
N TRP A 63 -6.92 7.11 3.56
CA TRP A 63 -6.54 8.34 4.25
C TRP A 63 -5.40 8.13 5.22
N LEU A 64 -5.32 6.96 5.86
CA LEU A 64 -4.26 6.73 6.83
C LEU A 64 -2.92 6.37 6.19
N PHE A 65 -2.90 5.58 5.11
CA PHE A 65 -1.65 5.02 4.58
C PHE A 65 -1.30 5.52 3.19
N LEU A 66 -2.30 5.66 2.30
CA LEU A 66 -2.03 5.96 0.88
C LEU A 66 -1.60 7.42 0.67
N PHE A 67 -2.39 8.40 1.11
CA PHE A 67 -2.06 9.82 0.91
C PHE A 67 -0.77 10.25 1.62
N PRO A 68 -0.55 9.96 2.92
CA PRO A 68 0.72 10.31 3.55
C PRO A 68 1.88 9.55 2.92
N GLY A 69 1.67 8.30 2.50
CA GLY A 69 2.68 7.53 1.76
C GLY A 69 3.09 8.18 0.45
N ILE A 70 2.11 8.60 -0.38
CA ILE A 70 2.35 9.32 -1.64
C ILE A 70 3.09 10.63 -1.39
N LEU A 71 2.65 11.40 -0.39
CA LEU A 71 3.30 12.66 -0.03
C LEU A 71 4.77 12.44 0.35
N LEU A 72 5.06 11.44 1.18
CA LEU A 72 6.42 11.09 1.57
C LEU A 72 7.28 10.66 0.37
N VAL A 73 6.75 9.84 -0.53
CA VAL A 73 7.46 9.44 -1.75
C VAL A 73 7.74 10.64 -2.64
N LEU A 74 6.75 11.52 -2.86
CA LEU A 74 6.92 12.70 -3.71
C LEU A 74 7.95 13.68 -3.14
N ILE A 75 7.84 14.01 -1.85
CA ILE A 75 8.82 14.89 -1.19
C ILE A 75 10.20 14.25 -1.22
N GLY A 76 10.31 12.97 -0.83
CA GLY A 76 11.58 12.26 -0.79
C GLY A 76 12.23 12.14 -2.16
N LEU A 77 11.48 11.88 -3.23
CA LEU A 77 12.01 11.84 -4.59
C LEU A 77 12.39 13.22 -5.11
N LEU A 78 11.55 14.23 -4.96
CA LEU A 78 11.82 15.57 -5.51
C LEU A 78 12.97 16.26 -4.78
N VAL A 79 12.92 16.28 -3.45
CA VAL A 79 13.96 16.90 -2.62
C VAL A 79 15.22 16.04 -2.63
N GLY A 80 15.09 14.71 -2.55
CA GLY A 80 16.21 13.77 -2.63
C GLY A 80 16.93 13.82 -3.97
N ALA A 81 16.21 13.88 -5.10
CA ALA A 81 16.85 14.04 -6.40
C ALA A 81 17.62 15.37 -6.48
N ARG A 82 17.03 16.48 -6.01
CA ARG A 82 17.74 17.77 -5.99
C ARG A 82 18.98 17.74 -5.09
N LEU A 83 18.89 17.09 -3.93
CA LEU A 83 20.00 16.91 -2.99
C LEU A 83 21.07 15.96 -3.51
N ALA A 84 20.74 15.01 -4.37
CA ALA A 84 21.72 14.09 -4.97
C ALA A 84 22.68 14.84 -5.91
N PHE A 85 22.17 15.82 -6.67
CA PHE A 85 23.01 16.64 -7.55
C PHE A 85 23.79 17.72 -6.81
N GLU A 86 23.14 18.50 -5.95
CA GLU A 86 23.78 19.63 -5.27
C GLU A 86 23.20 19.87 -3.86
N PRO A 87 23.99 20.37 -2.90
CA PRO A 87 23.47 20.84 -1.61
C PRO A 87 22.43 21.95 -1.79
N ILE A 88 21.47 22.04 -0.87
CA ILE A 88 20.43 23.08 -0.86
C ILE A 88 20.68 23.99 0.35
N ALA A 89 20.92 25.28 0.11
CA ALA A 89 21.07 26.28 1.16
C ALA A 89 19.76 27.05 1.36
N ILE A 90 19.20 27.04 2.57
CA ILE A 90 18.01 27.81 2.92
C ILE A 90 18.28 28.56 4.23
N GLY A 91 18.20 29.89 4.20
CA GLY A 91 18.31 30.72 5.41
C GLY A 91 19.62 30.55 6.19
N GLY A 92 20.72 30.18 5.52
CA GLY A 92 22.02 29.94 6.16
C GLY A 92 22.26 28.51 6.65
N VAL A 93 21.27 27.61 6.51
CA VAL A 93 21.43 26.17 6.76
C VAL A 93 21.68 25.44 5.45
N ASN A 94 22.74 24.63 5.40
CA ASN A 94 23.07 23.79 4.24
C ASN A 94 22.53 22.38 4.45
N PHE A 95 21.55 21.99 3.64
CA PHE A 95 21.07 20.62 3.54
C PHE A 95 21.93 19.86 2.52
N ASP A 96 22.57 18.79 2.99
CA ASP A 96 23.52 17.99 2.21
C ASP A 96 23.18 16.49 2.32
N VAL A 97 24.16 15.61 2.15
CA VAL A 97 24.03 14.14 2.17
C VAL A 97 23.33 13.55 3.40
N GLN A 98 23.38 14.21 4.57
CA GLN A 98 22.59 13.79 5.74
C GLN A 98 21.09 13.92 5.47
N SER A 99 20.66 15.03 4.85
CA SER A 99 19.29 15.26 4.45
C SER A 99 18.87 14.31 3.32
N LEU A 100 19.80 13.96 2.42
CA LEU A 100 19.57 12.96 1.38
C LEU A 100 19.22 11.58 1.97
N LEU A 101 19.89 11.17 3.06
CA LEU A 101 19.55 9.94 3.79
C LEU A 101 18.12 9.98 4.35
N PHE A 102 17.71 11.10 4.95
CA PHE A 102 16.33 11.27 5.42
C PHE A 102 15.31 11.24 4.28
N MET A 103 15.63 11.84 3.13
CA MET A 103 14.76 11.77 1.95
C MET A 103 14.64 10.34 1.41
N SER A 104 15.74 9.58 1.38
CA SER A 104 15.72 8.15 1.04
C SER A 104 14.83 7.35 1.99
N ALA A 105 14.96 7.56 3.30
CA ALA A 105 14.11 6.93 4.30
C ALA A 105 12.62 7.29 4.10
N ALA A 106 12.32 8.56 3.81
CA ALA A 106 10.96 9.01 3.51
C ALA A 106 10.38 8.29 2.28
N VAL A 107 11.17 8.08 1.21
CA VAL A 107 10.74 7.31 0.04
C VAL A 107 10.43 5.86 0.43
N ILE A 108 11.32 5.19 1.18
CA ILE A 108 11.13 3.79 1.59
C ILE A 108 9.88 3.64 2.45
N VAL A 109 9.72 4.48 3.48
CA VAL A 109 8.56 4.45 4.38
C VAL A 109 7.27 4.80 3.64
N GLY A 110 7.32 5.80 2.77
CA GLY A 110 6.18 6.21 1.96
C GLY A 110 5.74 5.10 1.00
N PHE A 111 6.68 4.45 0.32
CA PHE A 111 6.41 3.32 -0.55
C PHE A 111 5.80 2.14 0.23
N GLN A 112 6.39 1.79 1.39
CA GLN A 112 5.86 0.74 2.26
C GLN A 112 4.42 1.03 2.72
N SER A 113 4.11 2.29 3.01
CA SER A 113 2.76 2.74 3.38
C SER A 113 1.76 2.58 2.22
N ILE A 114 2.18 2.92 1.00
CA ILE A 114 1.36 2.71 -0.22
C ILE A 114 1.09 1.22 -0.43
N VAL A 115 2.12 0.38 -0.36
CA VAL A 115 2.00 -1.08 -0.49
C VAL A 115 1.03 -1.64 0.54
N PHE A 116 1.16 -1.22 1.81
CA PHE A 116 0.28 -1.66 2.88
C PHE A 116 -1.17 -1.24 2.66
N ALA A 117 -1.40 -0.03 2.15
CA ALA A 117 -2.73 0.44 1.77
C ALA A 117 -3.34 -0.43 0.66
N VAL A 118 -2.54 -0.82 -0.35
CA VAL A 118 -2.98 -1.71 -1.42
C VAL A 118 -3.32 -3.10 -0.87
N PHE A 119 -2.44 -3.69 -0.05
CA PHE A 119 -2.67 -5.02 0.55
C PHE A 119 -3.93 -5.05 1.40
N THR A 120 -4.11 -4.05 2.27
CA THR A 120 -5.28 -3.94 3.15
C THR A 120 -6.57 -3.91 2.33
N LYS A 121 -6.57 -3.19 1.21
CA LYS A 121 -7.74 -3.12 0.33
C LYS A 121 -7.99 -4.40 -0.45
N VAL A 122 -6.94 -5.04 -0.96
CA VAL A 122 -7.08 -6.34 -1.64
C VAL A 122 -7.65 -7.36 -0.66
N PHE A 123 -7.13 -7.40 0.57
CA PHE A 123 -7.63 -8.25 1.63
C PHE A 123 -9.09 -7.95 1.97
N ALA A 124 -9.45 -6.68 2.24
CA ALA A 124 -10.83 -6.29 2.54
C ALA A 124 -11.82 -6.61 1.41
N PHE A 125 -11.35 -6.54 0.16
CA PHE A 125 -12.14 -6.97 -1.00
C PHE A 125 -12.33 -8.49 -1.04
N THR A 126 -11.25 -9.28 -0.86
CA THR A 126 -11.31 -10.75 -0.88
C THR A 126 -12.20 -11.30 0.24
N GLU A 127 -12.23 -10.65 1.40
CA GLU A 127 -13.12 -11.00 2.51
C GLU A 127 -14.56 -10.48 2.34
N GLY A 128 -14.90 -9.86 1.20
CA GLY A 128 -16.25 -9.36 0.91
C GLY A 128 -16.69 -8.18 1.80
N LEU A 129 -15.75 -7.49 2.45
CA LEU A 129 -16.03 -6.35 3.32
C LEU A 129 -16.27 -5.06 2.53
N LEU A 130 -15.84 -5.01 1.27
CA LEU A 130 -16.04 -3.88 0.36
C LEU A 130 -16.89 -4.30 -0.86
N PRO A 131 -17.90 -3.50 -1.27
CA PRO A 131 -18.74 -3.80 -2.43
C PRO A 131 -17.93 -3.83 -3.73
N SER A 132 -18.35 -4.73 -4.63
CA SER A 132 -17.63 -5.16 -5.84
C SER A 132 -17.34 -4.04 -6.87
N GLY A 133 -18.00 -2.89 -6.74
CA GLY A 133 -17.94 -1.75 -7.68
C GLY A 133 -16.97 -0.63 -7.30
N SER A 134 -16.21 -0.72 -6.20
CA SER A 134 -15.33 0.38 -5.80
C SER A 134 -14.22 0.61 -6.85
N ARG A 135 -13.98 1.88 -7.23
CA ARG A 135 -12.98 2.31 -8.24
C ARG A 135 -11.59 1.69 -8.04
N ILE A 136 -11.29 1.17 -6.86
CA ILE A 136 -10.00 0.63 -6.46
C ILE A 136 -9.78 -0.81 -6.98
N VAL A 137 -10.83 -1.61 -7.19
CA VAL A 137 -10.72 -2.94 -7.81
C VAL A 137 -10.09 -2.84 -9.21
N LYS A 138 -10.40 -1.77 -9.94
CA LYS A 138 -9.81 -1.46 -11.25
C LYS A 138 -8.30 -1.24 -11.18
N TRP A 139 -7.78 -0.62 -10.11
CA TRP A 139 -6.33 -0.41 -9.95
C TRP A 139 -5.57 -1.72 -9.70
N THR A 140 -6.19 -2.69 -9.02
CA THR A 140 -5.55 -4.00 -8.80
C THR A 140 -5.40 -4.84 -10.07
N ASN A 141 -6.17 -4.56 -11.12
CA ASN A 141 -5.99 -5.21 -12.43
C ASN A 141 -4.86 -4.57 -13.27
N ILE A 142 -4.36 -3.38 -12.89
CA ILE A 142 -3.28 -2.69 -13.62
C ILE A 142 -1.90 -3.22 -13.17
N VAL A 143 -1.80 -3.70 -11.92
CA VAL A 143 -0.55 -4.25 -11.38
C VAL A 143 -0.47 -5.74 -11.69
N SER A 144 -0.14 -6.08 -12.93
CA SER A 144 0.24 -7.45 -13.29
C SER A 144 1.54 -7.85 -12.57
N LEU A 145 1.66 -9.13 -12.19
CA LEU A 145 2.87 -9.67 -11.56
C LEU A 145 4.09 -9.39 -12.44
N GLU A 146 3.95 -9.60 -13.74
CA GLU A 146 4.98 -9.44 -14.76
C GLU A 146 5.49 -7.99 -14.80
N ALA A 147 4.59 -7.00 -14.81
CA ALA A 147 4.97 -5.59 -14.77
C ALA A 147 5.72 -5.25 -13.47
N GLY A 148 5.26 -5.77 -12.33
CA GLY A 148 5.92 -5.60 -11.05
C GLY A 148 7.33 -6.19 -11.03
N LEU A 149 7.51 -7.40 -11.57
CA LEU A 149 8.82 -8.04 -11.68
C LEU A 149 9.77 -7.26 -12.59
N VAL A 150 9.28 -6.77 -13.74
CA VAL A 150 10.09 -5.95 -14.66
C VAL A 150 10.54 -4.66 -13.99
N VAL A 151 9.60 -3.91 -13.39
CA VAL A 151 9.93 -2.65 -12.70
C VAL A 151 10.91 -2.89 -11.54
N GLY A 152 10.66 -3.91 -10.73
CA GLY A 152 11.54 -4.24 -9.61
C GLY A 152 12.92 -4.69 -10.06
N PHE A 153 13.02 -5.46 -11.13
CA PHE A 153 14.30 -5.88 -11.71
C PHE A 153 15.09 -4.71 -12.29
N ILE A 154 14.42 -3.80 -13.02
CA ILE A 154 15.06 -2.57 -13.53
C ILE A 154 15.63 -1.74 -12.38
N LEU A 155 14.88 -1.57 -11.29
CA LEU A 155 15.34 -0.86 -10.09
C LEU A 155 16.54 -1.55 -9.43
N LEU A 156 16.53 -2.88 -9.31
CA LEU A 156 17.66 -3.65 -8.80
C LEU A 156 18.91 -3.44 -9.65
N MET A 157 18.78 -3.57 -10.97
CA MET A 157 19.90 -3.40 -11.89
C MET A 157 20.46 -1.98 -11.86
N ALA A 158 19.58 -0.96 -11.80
CA ALA A 158 20.00 0.43 -11.66
C ALA A 158 20.76 0.69 -10.35
N GLY A 159 20.27 0.14 -9.23
CA GLY A 159 20.92 0.29 -7.93
C GLY A 159 22.25 -0.49 -7.83
N LEU A 160 22.33 -1.69 -8.42
CA LEU A 160 23.57 -2.43 -8.53
C LEU A 160 24.60 -1.69 -9.38
N ALA A 161 24.20 -1.15 -10.53
CA ALA A 161 25.07 -0.36 -11.39
C ALA A 161 25.63 0.88 -10.66
N GLY A 162 24.79 1.61 -9.92
CA GLY A 162 25.24 2.77 -9.14
C GLY A 162 26.15 2.40 -7.98
N THR A 163 25.90 1.26 -7.33
CA THR A 163 26.79 0.72 -6.28
C THR A 163 28.15 0.32 -6.86
N SER A 164 28.15 -0.42 -7.97
CA SER A 164 29.37 -0.79 -8.70
C SER A 164 30.17 0.44 -9.13
N TYR A 165 29.51 1.48 -9.65
CA TYR A 165 30.16 2.74 -9.99
C TYR A 165 30.84 3.38 -8.78
N SER A 166 30.18 3.39 -7.62
CA SER A 166 30.78 3.91 -6.39
C SER A 166 32.00 3.09 -5.92
N LEU A 167 32.00 1.76 -6.13
CA LEU A 167 33.16 0.93 -5.83
C LEU A 167 34.32 1.21 -6.79
N MET A 168 34.04 1.38 -8.08
CA MET A 168 35.05 1.72 -9.09
C MET A 168 35.70 3.07 -8.78
N TYR A 169 34.89 4.09 -8.44
CA TYR A 169 35.39 5.39 -8.01
C TYR A 169 36.33 5.30 -6.80
N TRP A 170 36.02 4.42 -5.85
CA TRP A 170 36.88 4.18 -4.70
C TRP A 170 38.18 3.44 -5.06
N ALA A 171 38.10 2.46 -5.97
CA ALA A 171 39.26 1.73 -6.48
C ALA A 171 40.22 2.66 -7.23
N ASP A 172 39.69 3.57 -8.06
CA ASP A 172 40.48 4.58 -8.78
C ASP A 172 41.19 5.56 -7.83
N SER A 173 40.61 5.78 -6.65
CA SER A 173 41.21 6.57 -5.58
C SER A 173 42.26 5.79 -4.76
N SER A 174 42.73 4.64 -5.26
CA SER A 174 43.68 3.74 -4.57
C SER A 174 43.21 3.29 -3.18
N PHE A 175 41.89 3.18 -2.99
CA PHE A 175 41.28 2.93 -1.68
C PHE A 175 41.63 3.97 -0.59
N GLY A 176 42.04 5.17 -1.00
CA GLY A 176 42.36 6.28 -0.11
C GLY A 176 41.13 6.89 0.57
N SER A 177 41.34 8.04 1.23
CA SER A 177 40.27 8.79 1.89
C SER A 177 39.23 9.26 0.86
N LEU A 178 38.02 8.70 0.93
CA LEU A 178 36.89 9.10 0.10
C LEU A 178 36.37 10.47 0.50
N ASP A 179 36.01 11.29 -0.48
CA ASP A 179 35.06 12.37 -0.26
C ASP A 179 33.69 11.75 0.02
N THR A 180 33.32 11.75 1.30
CA THR A 180 32.07 11.21 1.81
C THR A 180 30.85 11.87 1.15
N SER A 181 30.90 13.16 0.81
CA SER A 181 29.77 13.85 0.21
C SER A 181 29.53 13.36 -1.22
N ILE A 182 30.58 13.23 -2.03
CA ILE A 182 30.47 12.72 -3.40
C ILE A 182 30.02 11.25 -3.39
N THR A 183 30.62 10.43 -2.54
CA THR A 183 30.33 8.99 -2.48
C THR A 183 28.88 8.73 -2.07
N LEU A 184 28.39 9.38 -1.02
CA LEU A 184 27.03 9.20 -0.53
C LEU A 184 25.96 9.66 -1.54
N ARG A 185 26.28 10.63 -2.41
CA ARG A 185 25.37 11.06 -3.49
C ARG A 185 25.09 9.98 -4.53
N PHE A 186 26.00 9.03 -4.70
CA PHE A 186 25.78 7.84 -5.54
C PHE A 186 25.26 6.65 -4.73
N VAL A 187 25.84 6.39 -3.56
CA VAL A 187 25.48 5.23 -2.73
C VAL A 187 24.05 5.31 -2.22
N VAL A 188 23.60 6.48 -1.74
CA VAL A 188 22.26 6.59 -1.14
C VAL A 188 21.16 6.27 -2.15
N PRO A 189 21.08 6.94 -3.33
CA PRO A 189 20.09 6.58 -4.34
C PRO A 189 20.21 5.13 -4.83
N SER A 190 21.43 4.60 -4.93
CA SER A 190 21.68 3.21 -5.35
C SER A 190 21.09 2.21 -4.37
N VAL A 191 21.34 2.39 -3.07
CA VAL A 191 20.78 1.55 -2.01
C VAL A 191 19.26 1.70 -1.95
N THR A 192 18.72 2.92 -2.09
CA THR A 192 17.26 3.13 -2.15
C THR A 192 16.65 2.35 -3.32
N ALA A 193 17.26 2.40 -4.50
CA ALA A 193 16.78 1.68 -5.68
C ALA A 193 16.82 0.16 -5.48
N ILE A 194 17.87 -0.38 -4.84
CA ILE A 194 17.96 -1.81 -4.50
C ILE A 194 16.81 -2.19 -3.54
N VAL A 195 16.61 -1.42 -2.47
CA VAL A 195 15.56 -1.68 -1.47
C VAL A 195 14.17 -1.64 -2.12
N LEU A 196 13.88 -0.59 -2.90
CA LEU A 196 12.61 -0.47 -3.61
C LEU A 196 12.41 -1.59 -4.63
N GLY A 197 13.46 -1.98 -5.36
CA GLY A 197 13.41 -3.08 -6.33
C GLY A 197 12.99 -4.40 -5.68
N PHE A 198 13.61 -4.76 -4.55
CA PHE A 198 13.19 -5.93 -3.77
C PHE A 198 11.77 -5.79 -3.23
N GLN A 199 11.41 -4.64 -2.66
CA GLN A 199 10.06 -4.42 -2.14
C GLN A 199 8.98 -4.55 -3.22
N VAL A 200 9.23 -4.02 -4.43
CA VAL A 200 8.32 -4.15 -5.58
C VAL A 200 8.15 -5.62 -5.97
N ILE A 201 9.25 -6.37 -6.11
CA ILE A 201 9.22 -7.80 -6.48
C ILE A 201 8.42 -8.60 -5.45
N LEU A 202 8.78 -8.49 -4.16
CA LEU A 202 8.12 -9.22 -3.08
C LEU A 202 6.64 -8.84 -2.97
N SER A 203 6.31 -7.56 -3.12
CA SER A 203 4.94 -7.09 -3.05
C SER A 203 4.09 -7.58 -4.22
N SER A 204 4.69 -7.67 -5.41
CA SER A 204 4.01 -8.19 -6.61
C SER A 204 3.71 -9.67 -6.48
N PHE A 205 4.66 -10.47 -5.98
CA PHE A 205 4.41 -11.88 -5.65
C PHE A 205 3.30 -12.04 -4.61
N PHE A 206 3.34 -11.26 -3.53
CA PHE A 206 2.33 -11.32 -2.47
C PHE A 206 0.92 -10.98 -3.00
N LEU A 207 0.80 -9.94 -3.83
CA LEU A 207 -0.47 -9.58 -4.48
C LEU A 207 -0.97 -10.66 -5.44
N SER A 208 -0.06 -11.29 -6.19
CA SER A 208 -0.41 -12.40 -7.07
C SER A 208 -1.00 -13.58 -6.28
N ILE A 209 -0.41 -13.93 -5.13
CA ILE A 209 -0.90 -15.00 -4.26
C ILE A 209 -2.29 -14.67 -3.72
N LEU A 210 -2.51 -13.44 -3.25
CA LEU A 210 -3.84 -12.98 -2.82
C LEU A 210 -4.85 -12.95 -3.97
N GLY A 211 -4.39 -12.73 -5.19
CA GLY A 211 -5.20 -12.76 -6.42
C GLY A 211 -5.70 -14.14 -6.81
N LEU A 212 -4.96 -15.21 -6.52
CA LEU A 212 -5.34 -16.60 -6.87
C LEU A 212 -6.66 -17.03 -6.21
N GLY A 213 -6.94 -16.57 -5.00
CA GLY A 213 -8.22 -16.82 -4.33
C GLY A 213 -9.43 -16.21 -5.05
N ARG A 214 -9.22 -15.14 -5.83
CA ARG A 214 -10.27 -14.40 -6.56
C ARG A 214 -10.78 -15.19 -7.77
N ALA A 215 -9.86 -15.80 -8.55
CA ALA A 215 -10.20 -16.55 -9.75
C ALA A 215 -11.13 -17.75 -9.46
N SER A 216 -10.90 -18.43 -8.34
CA SER A 216 -11.71 -19.58 -7.91
C SER A 216 -13.15 -19.20 -7.51
N GLN A 217 -13.34 -18.01 -6.92
CA GLN A 217 -14.66 -17.52 -6.51
C GLN A 217 -15.50 -17.02 -7.69
N THR A 218 -14.90 -16.40 -8.71
CA THR A 218 -15.62 -16.04 -9.94
C THR A 218 -16.13 -17.27 -10.69
N VAL A 219 -15.35 -18.36 -10.75
CA VAL A 219 -15.75 -19.61 -11.41
C VAL A 219 -16.91 -20.30 -10.67
N THR A 220 -16.91 -20.28 -9.34
CA THR A 220 -18.00 -20.85 -8.54
C THR A 220 -19.24 -19.96 -8.53
N ALA A 221 -19.10 -18.63 -8.60
CA ALA A 221 -20.22 -17.71 -8.78
C ALA A 221 -20.88 -17.89 -10.16
N ASP A 222 -20.11 -17.98 -11.25
CA ASP A 222 -20.68 -18.24 -12.59
C ASP A 222 -21.31 -19.64 -12.70
N ALA A 223 -20.71 -20.66 -12.05
CA ALA A 223 -21.26 -22.01 -12.00
C ALA A 223 -22.59 -22.09 -11.20
N SER A 224 -22.73 -21.29 -10.12
CA SER A 224 -23.96 -21.22 -9.33
C SER A 224 -25.03 -20.29 -9.92
N THR A 225 -24.64 -19.38 -10.83
CA THR A 225 -25.58 -18.49 -11.55
C THR A 225 -26.18 -19.15 -12.80
N GLY A 226 -25.87 -20.42 -13.07
CA GLY A 226 -26.50 -21.18 -14.16
C GLY A 226 -26.25 -20.58 -15.56
N LYS A 227 -25.13 -19.87 -15.74
CA LYS A 227 -24.77 -19.34 -17.05
C LYS A 227 -24.07 -20.44 -17.84
N GLU A 228 -24.88 -21.29 -18.45
CA GLU A 228 -24.48 -22.39 -19.32
C GLU A 228 -23.45 -21.87 -20.36
N LEU A 229 -22.23 -22.40 -20.31
CA LEU A 229 -21.24 -22.22 -21.37
C LEU A 229 -21.83 -22.83 -22.64
N ALA A 230 -22.23 -21.97 -23.58
CA ALA A 230 -22.62 -22.39 -24.92
C ALA A 230 -21.46 -23.21 -25.54
N PRO A 231 -21.70 -24.45 -26.00
CA PRO A 231 -20.66 -25.25 -26.62
C PRO A 231 -20.44 -24.71 -28.05
N SER A 232 -19.34 -24.00 -28.24
CA SER A 232 -18.95 -23.48 -29.56
C SER A 232 -17.94 -24.40 -30.25
N VAL A 233 -18.35 -25.63 -30.59
CA VAL A 233 -17.75 -26.35 -31.73
C VAL A 233 -18.79 -27.30 -32.33
N ARG A 234 -19.49 -26.85 -33.39
CA ARG A 234 -20.20 -27.74 -34.30
C ARG A 234 -19.28 -27.95 -35.51
N LEU A 235 -18.55 -29.07 -35.54
CA LEU A 235 -17.86 -29.52 -36.74
C LEU A 235 -18.92 -29.81 -37.81
N GLN A 236 -18.81 -29.16 -38.96
CA GLN A 236 -19.60 -29.47 -40.15
C GLN A 236 -19.11 -30.81 -40.75
N PRO A 237 -20.00 -31.68 -41.25
CA PRO A 237 -19.58 -32.81 -42.07
C PRO A 237 -19.30 -32.31 -43.50
N THR A 238 -18.06 -32.48 -43.96
CA THR A 238 -17.70 -32.39 -45.38
C THR A 238 -18.36 -33.53 -46.13
N GLY A 239 -19.10 -33.19 -47.18
CA GLY A 239 -19.38 -34.10 -48.29
C GLY A 239 -18.16 -34.32 -49.17
#